data_AF-A0A813NMA6-F1
#
_entry.id   AF-A0A813NMA6-F1
#
_cell.length_a   1.000
_cell.length_b   1.000
_cell.length_c   1.000
_cell.angle_alpha   90.00
_cell.angle_beta   90.00
_cell.angle_gamma   90.00
#
_symmetry.space_group_name_H-M   'P 1'
#
loop_
_entity.id
_entity.type
_entity.pdbx_description
1 polymer ?
#
loop_
_entity_poly.entity_id
_entity_poly.type
_entity_poly.pdbx_seq_one_letter_code
_entity_poly.pdbx_strand_id
1 'polypeptide(L)'
;MNVQIIELFNQIYQFIQSKSDDKTKIRIVFHHPDFYQHVSKPFMYLKDYSPEILLDCVDNFMQSNRSIRLDENFKFWIYFLNIPLGSSFKGMDKIIEHYFLKTSCIKLVENKDNYCAVRSILIAQAYIDKNKVKISHFSKLNNRVFEDETKKIVKNCNIPNTECTINETKIIEMFLRKYQISVIDKNGEFIYIGPNNDKSIYLWNYKDHFFPITNISKFYESKYFCDKCKKPYESFLNHKCASNSELCNRQKCYKSKQINVNSVQKFLTNRNASIFI
;
A
#
# COMPACT_ATOMS: atom_id res chain seq x y z
N MET A 1 -10.23 -8.50 -38.15
CA MET A 1 -9.54 -8.80 -36.88
C MET A 1 -10.07 -10.13 -36.38
N ASN A 2 -9.18 -11.06 -36.01
CA ASN A 2 -9.54 -12.47 -35.80
C ASN A 2 -10.43 -12.63 -34.55
N VAL A 3 -11.52 -13.42 -34.63
CA VAL A 3 -12.46 -13.66 -33.51
C VAL A 3 -11.72 -14.12 -32.23
N GLN A 4 -10.67 -14.91 -32.41
CA GLN A 4 -9.79 -15.39 -31.34
C GLN A 4 -9.03 -14.28 -30.58
N ILE A 5 -8.70 -13.17 -31.24
CA ILE A 5 -7.99 -12.04 -30.61
C ILE A 5 -8.96 -11.28 -29.69
N ILE A 6 -10.20 -11.08 -30.13
CA ILE A 6 -11.23 -10.41 -29.34
C ILE A 6 -11.56 -11.25 -28.09
N GLU A 7 -11.68 -12.58 -28.24
CA GLU A 7 -11.86 -13.49 -27.10
C GLU A 7 -10.69 -13.42 -26.11
N LEU A 8 -9.45 -13.38 -26.58
CA LEU A 8 -8.27 -13.22 -25.73
C LEU A 8 -8.34 -11.91 -24.90
N PHE A 9 -8.68 -10.78 -25.53
CA PHE A 9 -8.78 -9.51 -24.80
C PHE A 9 -9.96 -9.47 -23.81
N ASN A 10 -11.06 -10.16 -24.13
CA ASN A 10 -12.16 -10.35 -23.18
C ASN A 10 -11.73 -11.19 -21.97
N GLN A 11 -10.95 -12.25 -22.17
CA GLN A 11 -10.39 -13.05 -21.07
C GLN A 11 -9.42 -12.23 -20.21
N ILE A 12 -8.56 -11.41 -20.83
CA ILE A 12 -7.68 -10.48 -20.13
C ILE A 12 -8.50 -9.47 -19.31
N TYR A 13 -9.57 -8.92 -19.88
CA TYR A 13 -10.46 -7.99 -19.19
C TYR A 13 -11.13 -8.62 -17.97
N GLN A 14 -11.68 -9.84 -18.12
CA GLN A 14 -12.26 -10.58 -17.01
C GLN A 14 -11.23 -10.90 -15.92
N PHE A 15 -10.01 -11.28 -16.32
CA PHE A 15 -8.91 -11.50 -15.39
C PHE A 15 -8.59 -10.23 -14.58
N ILE A 16 -8.51 -9.06 -15.24
CA ILE A 16 -8.29 -7.77 -14.59
C ILE A 16 -9.41 -7.48 -13.60
N GLN A 17 -10.68 -7.57 -14.02
CA GLN A 17 -11.84 -7.37 -13.13
C GLN A 17 -11.81 -8.28 -11.89
N SER A 18 -11.34 -9.52 -12.03
CA SER A 18 -11.22 -10.44 -10.89
C SER A 18 -10.12 -10.07 -9.89
N LYS A 19 -9.18 -9.20 -10.28
CA LYS A 19 -7.98 -8.83 -9.50
C LYS A 19 -7.95 -7.37 -9.03
N SER A 20 -8.86 -6.52 -9.53
CA SER A 20 -8.88 -5.08 -9.24
C SER A 20 -10.25 -4.59 -8.80
N ASP A 21 -10.27 -3.50 -8.05
CA ASP A 21 -11.49 -2.71 -7.80
C ASP A 21 -11.53 -1.47 -8.70
N ASP A 22 -12.64 -0.73 -8.68
CA ASP A 22 -12.85 0.46 -9.52
C ASP A 22 -11.80 1.58 -9.31
N LYS A 23 -11.03 1.49 -8.22
CA LYS A 23 -10.05 2.50 -7.81
C LYS A 23 -8.61 2.07 -8.15
N THR A 24 -8.39 0.80 -8.45
CA THR A 24 -7.12 0.31 -8.99
C THR A 24 -6.86 0.97 -10.35
N LYS A 25 -5.69 1.59 -10.51
CA LYS A 25 -5.23 2.00 -11.84
C LYS A 25 -4.50 0.84 -12.51
N ILE A 26 -4.83 0.59 -13.76
CA ILE A 26 -4.25 -0.48 -14.55
C ILE A 26 -3.38 0.14 -15.64
N ARG A 27 -2.25 -0.49 -15.90
CA ARG A 27 -1.43 -0.22 -17.09
C ARG A 27 -1.08 -1.53 -17.75
N ILE A 28 -1.38 -1.63 -19.05
CA ILE A 28 -0.91 -2.73 -19.88
C ILE A 28 0.29 -2.28 -20.68
N VAL A 29 1.32 -3.11 -20.66
CA VAL A 29 2.54 -2.95 -21.45
C VAL A 29 2.67 -4.15 -22.36
N PHE A 30 2.80 -3.89 -23.66
CA PHE A 30 3.05 -4.90 -24.67
C PHE A 30 4.56 -5.08 -24.83
N HIS A 31 4.98 -6.34 -24.92
CA HIS A 31 6.37 -6.74 -25.06
C HIS A 31 6.54 -7.76 -26.19
N HIS A 32 7.56 -7.58 -27.02
CA HIS A 32 8.02 -8.51 -28.04
C HIS A 32 9.53 -8.29 -28.21
N PRO A 33 10.32 -9.36 -28.49
CA PRO A 33 11.78 -9.25 -28.62
C PRO A 33 12.23 -8.19 -29.64
N ASP A 34 11.47 -8.01 -30.72
CA ASP A 34 11.78 -7.04 -31.78
C ASP A 34 11.31 -5.60 -31.47
N PHE A 35 10.82 -5.33 -30.26
CA PHE A 35 10.44 -3.97 -29.86
C PHE A 35 11.65 -3.14 -29.45
N TYR A 36 11.94 -2.07 -30.21
CA TYR A 36 12.88 -1.03 -29.78
C TYR A 36 12.35 -0.18 -28.61
N GLN A 37 11.03 -0.14 -28.39
CA GLN A 37 10.38 0.58 -27.30
C GLN A 37 9.11 -0.15 -26.81
N HIS A 38 8.89 -0.20 -25.49
CA HIS A 38 7.69 -0.77 -24.91
C HIS A 38 6.46 0.08 -25.24
N VAL A 39 5.36 -0.58 -25.60
CA VAL A 39 4.11 0.10 -25.94
C VAL A 39 3.19 -0.01 -24.75
N SER A 40 2.69 1.12 -24.29
CA SER A 40 1.72 1.14 -23.20
C SER A 40 0.95 2.45 -23.19
N LYS A 41 -0.28 2.39 -22.71
CA LYS A 41 -0.98 3.60 -22.27
C LYS A 41 -0.52 3.99 -20.86
N PRO A 42 -0.71 5.25 -20.45
CA PRO A 42 -0.61 5.64 -19.05
C PRO A 42 -1.54 4.82 -18.15
N PHE A 43 -1.29 4.85 -16.85
CA PHE A 43 -2.18 4.26 -15.86
C PHE A 43 -3.59 4.86 -15.95
N MET A 44 -4.60 3.99 -16.08
CA MET A 44 -6.01 4.36 -16.24
C MET A 44 -6.89 3.60 -15.23
N TYR A 45 -8.04 4.16 -14.84
CA TYR A 45 -8.95 3.46 -13.93
C TYR A 45 -9.65 2.28 -14.62
N LEU A 46 -10.06 1.27 -13.86
CA LEU A 46 -10.81 0.12 -14.38
C LEU A 46 -12.10 0.54 -15.11
N LYS A 47 -12.82 1.55 -14.59
CA LYS A 47 -14.03 2.09 -15.22
C LYS A 47 -13.79 2.68 -16.61
N ASP A 48 -12.57 3.16 -16.86
CA ASP A 48 -12.17 3.75 -18.13
C ASP A 48 -11.54 2.68 -19.04
N TYR A 49 -11.48 1.43 -18.58
CA TYR A 49 -10.82 0.31 -19.24
C TYR A 49 -11.84 -0.56 -19.98
N SER A 50 -11.56 -0.88 -21.24
CA SER A 50 -12.39 -1.76 -22.05
C SER A 50 -11.55 -2.63 -23.02
N PRO A 51 -12.07 -3.80 -23.46
CA PRO A 51 -11.43 -4.62 -24.47
C PRO A 51 -11.15 -3.87 -25.78
N GLU A 52 -11.99 -2.91 -26.15
CA GLU A 52 -11.83 -2.08 -27.36
C GLU A 52 -10.60 -1.17 -27.25
N ILE A 53 -10.35 -0.58 -26.08
CA ILE A 53 -9.16 0.26 -25.84
C ILE A 53 -7.87 -0.57 -26.00
N LEU A 54 -7.90 -1.83 -25.58
CA LEU A 54 -6.81 -2.79 -25.75
C LEU A 54 -6.55 -3.11 -27.23
N LEU A 55 -7.61 -3.41 -27.96
CA LEU A 55 -7.56 -3.68 -29.40
C LEU A 55 -7.02 -2.47 -30.16
N ASP A 56 -7.54 -1.27 -29.88
CA ASP A 56 -7.06 -0.02 -30.47
C ASP A 56 -5.57 0.22 -30.19
N CYS A 57 -5.09 -0.11 -28.98
CA CYS A 57 -3.66 0.02 -28.67
C CYS A 57 -2.80 -0.91 -29.51
N VAL A 58 -3.24 -2.16 -29.71
CA VAL A 58 -2.53 -3.13 -30.53
C VAL A 58 -2.61 -2.76 -32.00
N ASP A 59 -3.77 -2.35 -32.50
CA ASP A 59 -3.95 -1.97 -33.91
C ASP A 59 -3.11 -0.76 -34.31
N ASN A 60 -3.18 0.32 -33.52
CA ASN A 60 -2.35 1.51 -33.75
C ASN A 60 -0.84 1.16 -33.74
N PHE A 61 -0.47 0.19 -32.93
CA PHE A 61 0.91 -0.25 -32.82
C PHE A 61 1.35 -1.16 -33.98
N MET A 62 0.54 -2.13 -34.39
CA MET A 62 0.81 -2.99 -35.53
C MET A 62 0.90 -2.17 -36.84
N GLN A 63 0.08 -1.13 -36.96
CA GLN A 63 0.16 -0.19 -38.09
C GLN A 63 1.48 0.60 -38.15
N SER A 64 2.05 0.94 -36.99
CA SER A 64 3.34 1.63 -36.89
C SER A 64 4.55 0.69 -36.97
N ASN A 65 4.35 -0.63 -36.83
CA ASN A 65 5.40 -1.64 -36.85
C ASN A 65 5.04 -2.80 -37.79
N ARG A 66 4.86 -2.47 -39.08
CA ARG A 66 4.31 -3.35 -40.14
C ARG A 66 5.07 -4.66 -40.37
N SER A 67 6.31 -4.79 -39.89
CA SER A 67 7.12 -6.01 -40.00
C SER A 67 6.86 -7.02 -38.89
N ILE A 68 6.17 -6.62 -37.82
CA ILE A 68 5.96 -7.46 -36.64
C ILE A 68 4.66 -8.26 -36.81
N ARG A 69 4.70 -9.53 -36.40
CA ARG A 69 3.54 -10.42 -36.38
C ARG A 69 3.08 -10.65 -34.94
N LEU A 70 1.78 -10.79 -34.74
CA LEU A 70 1.24 -11.29 -33.48
C LEU A 70 1.48 -12.80 -33.46
N ASP A 71 2.54 -13.21 -32.76
CA ASP A 71 2.95 -14.60 -32.60
C ASP A 71 3.12 -14.96 -31.12
N GLU A 72 3.67 -16.14 -30.87
CA GLU A 72 3.92 -16.72 -29.54
C GLU A 72 4.89 -15.88 -28.68
N ASN A 73 5.67 -14.98 -29.30
CA ASN A 73 6.65 -14.14 -28.63
C ASN A 73 6.03 -12.85 -28.07
N PHE A 74 4.76 -12.59 -28.40
CA PHE A 74 4.02 -11.44 -27.91
C PHE A 74 3.58 -11.67 -26.45
N LYS A 75 4.10 -10.83 -25.56
CA LYS A 75 3.85 -10.89 -24.11
C LYS A 75 3.13 -9.65 -23.63
N PHE A 76 2.26 -9.82 -22.65
CA PHE A 76 1.53 -8.74 -21.99
C PHE A 76 1.95 -8.66 -20.53
N TRP A 77 2.30 -7.47 -20.06
CA TRP A 77 2.48 -7.19 -18.64
C TRP A 77 1.35 -6.28 -18.17
N ILE A 78 0.66 -6.73 -17.13
CA ILE A 78 -0.44 -6.00 -16.51
C ILE A 78 0.05 -5.49 -15.17
N TYR A 79 0.13 -4.17 -15.03
CA TYR A 79 0.50 -3.51 -13.79
C TYR A 79 -0.76 -3.00 -13.09
N PHE A 80 -0.96 -3.46 -11.85
CA PHE A 80 -2.00 -2.97 -10.96
C PHE A 80 -1.39 -1.97 -9.99
N LEU A 81 -1.91 -0.75 -9.98
CA LEU A 81 -1.52 0.30 -9.06
C LEU A 81 -2.68 0.58 -8.12
N ASN A 82 -2.58 0.04 -6.91
CA ASN A 82 -3.48 0.37 -5.81
C ASN A 82 -2.97 1.65 -5.15
N ILE A 83 -3.74 2.74 -5.29
CA ILE A 83 -3.45 4.00 -4.60
C ILE A 83 -4.11 3.89 -3.23
N PRO A 84 -3.36 3.90 -2.11
CA PRO A 84 -3.98 3.97 -0.79
C PRO A 84 -4.61 5.36 -0.64
N LEU A 85 -5.94 5.37 -0.55
CA LEU A 85 -6.72 6.60 -0.36
C LEU A 85 -7.07 6.75 1.11
N GLY A 86 -7.28 7.98 1.56
CA GLY A 86 -7.66 8.34 2.92
C GLY A 86 -8.92 9.19 2.86
N SER A 87 -10.05 8.61 3.25
CA SER A 87 -11.40 9.15 3.15
C SER A 87 -12.11 9.10 4.51
N SER A 88 -13.36 9.55 4.56
CA SER A 88 -14.23 9.44 5.74
C SER A 88 -14.31 8.00 6.26
N PHE A 89 -14.38 7.83 7.58
CA PHE A 89 -14.52 6.51 8.20
C PHE A 89 -15.84 5.83 7.80
N LYS A 90 -15.78 4.61 7.25
CA LYS A 90 -16.93 3.86 6.72
C LYS A 90 -17.54 2.85 7.72
N GLY A 91 -17.23 2.98 9.01
CA GLY A 91 -17.73 2.09 10.06
C GLY A 91 -16.78 0.93 10.40
N MET A 92 -17.08 0.29 11.53
CA MET A 92 -16.24 -0.75 12.13
C MET A 92 -16.65 -2.14 11.63
N ASP A 93 -15.71 -2.90 11.08
CA ASP A 93 -15.90 -4.31 10.76
C ASP A 93 -15.12 -5.22 11.71
N LYS A 94 -15.27 -6.55 11.57
CA LYS A 94 -14.63 -7.54 12.45
C LYS A 94 -13.10 -7.42 12.50
N ILE A 95 -12.46 -6.93 11.43
CA ILE A 95 -11.00 -6.78 11.38
C ILE A 95 -10.59 -5.56 12.20
N ILE A 96 -11.23 -4.41 11.97
CA ILE A 96 -10.99 -3.20 12.76
C ILE A 96 -11.34 -3.46 14.23
N GLU A 97 -12.45 -4.15 14.49
CA GLU A 97 -12.90 -4.55 15.83
C GLU A 97 -11.85 -5.39 16.55
N HIS A 98 -11.25 -6.38 15.89
CA HIS A 98 -10.16 -7.17 16.46
C HIS A 98 -9.00 -6.28 16.90
N TYR A 99 -8.51 -5.39 16.02
CA TYR A 99 -7.34 -4.59 16.34
C TYR A 99 -7.61 -3.45 17.33
N PHE A 100 -8.83 -2.93 17.37
CA PHE A 100 -9.21 -1.86 18.29
C PHE A 100 -9.63 -2.39 19.66
N LEU A 101 -10.57 -3.34 19.71
CA LEU A 101 -11.13 -3.85 20.97
C LEU A 101 -10.25 -4.93 21.61
N LYS A 102 -9.68 -5.85 20.80
CA LYS A 102 -8.96 -7.01 21.34
C LYS A 102 -7.47 -6.74 21.54
N THR A 103 -6.79 -6.19 20.55
CA THR A 103 -5.33 -5.97 20.65
C THR A 103 -4.96 -4.56 21.09
N SER A 104 -5.86 -3.58 20.86
CA SER A 104 -5.72 -2.15 21.15
C SER A 104 -4.52 -1.47 20.47
N CYS A 105 -3.91 -2.11 19.48
CA CYS A 105 -2.72 -1.61 18.78
C CYS A 105 -3.06 -0.62 17.67
N ILE A 106 -4.34 -0.48 17.33
CA ILE A 106 -4.86 0.52 16.40
C ILE A 106 -5.79 1.46 17.19
N LYS A 107 -5.76 2.76 16.87
CA LYS A 107 -6.73 3.73 17.39
C LYS A 107 -7.72 4.10 16.31
N LEU A 108 -8.99 4.20 16.70
CA LEU A 108 -10.03 4.63 15.80
C LEU A 108 -9.84 6.11 15.48
N VAL A 109 -10.00 6.46 14.21
CA VAL A 109 -10.01 7.84 13.75
C VAL A 109 -11.33 8.08 13.06
N GLU A 110 -12.17 8.89 13.67
CA GLU A 110 -13.43 9.31 13.08
C GLU A 110 -13.25 10.74 12.54
N ASN A 111 -13.63 10.95 11.29
CA ASN A 111 -13.57 12.25 10.64
C ASN A 111 -14.69 12.37 9.60
N LYS A 112 -15.21 13.59 9.48
CA LYS A 112 -16.18 13.98 8.43
C LYS A 112 -15.50 14.59 7.20
N ASP A 113 -14.23 14.99 7.33
CA ASP A 113 -13.39 15.50 6.24
C ASP A 113 -12.48 14.39 5.68
N ASN A 114 -11.47 14.73 4.87
CA ASN A 114 -10.54 13.74 4.28
C ASN A 114 -9.17 13.68 4.98
N TYR A 115 -9.01 14.26 6.18
CA TYR A 115 -7.71 14.38 6.85
C TYR A 115 -7.39 13.24 7.82
N CYS A 116 -7.91 12.03 7.58
CA CYS A 116 -7.62 10.86 8.43
C CYS A 116 -6.11 10.57 8.52
N ALA A 117 -5.36 10.71 7.42
CA ALA A 117 -3.90 10.53 7.42
C ALA A 117 -3.20 11.51 8.38
N VAL A 118 -3.56 12.79 8.34
CA VAL A 118 -2.98 13.83 9.22
C VAL A 118 -3.27 13.51 10.69
N ARG A 119 -4.53 13.19 11.00
CA ARG A 119 -4.94 12.84 12.37
C ARG A 119 -4.23 11.58 12.87
N SER A 120 -4.11 10.56 12.03
CA SER A 120 -3.42 9.31 12.34
C SER A 120 -1.93 9.53 12.61
N ILE A 121 -1.27 10.39 11.83
CA ILE A 121 0.13 10.77 12.09
C ILE A 121 0.27 11.46 13.45
N LEU A 122 -0.60 12.43 13.77
CA LEU A 122 -0.59 13.13 15.05
C LEU A 122 -0.85 12.20 16.24
N ILE A 123 -1.75 11.23 16.08
CA ILE A 123 -2.02 10.21 17.09
C ILE A 123 -0.78 9.34 17.30
N ALA A 124 -0.25 8.75 16.25
CA ALA A 124 0.94 7.90 16.33
C ALA A 124 2.13 8.65 16.93
N GLN A 125 2.33 9.91 16.54
CA GLN A 125 3.35 10.79 17.10
C GLN A 125 3.20 10.93 18.62
N ALA A 126 2.00 11.21 19.12
CA ALA A 126 1.76 11.35 20.55
C ALA A 126 2.09 10.06 21.34
N TYR A 127 1.82 8.88 20.77
CA TYR A 127 2.18 7.60 21.37
C TYR A 127 3.71 7.38 21.40
N ILE A 128 4.40 7.66 20.29
CA ILE A 128 5.86 7.54 20.19
C ILE A 128 6.56 8.48 21.19
N ASP A 129 6.09 9.72 21.28
CA ASP A 129 6.64 10.72 22.20
C ASP A 129 6.18 10.52 23.65
N LYS A 130 5.35 9.50 23.92
CA LYS A 130 4.77 9.21 25.23
C LYS A 130 4.08 10.43 25.86
N ASN A 131 3.46 11.27 25.03
CA ASN A 131 2.77 12.47 25.47
C ASN A 131 1.42 12.09 26.11
N LYS A 132 1.43 11.85 27.42
CA LYS A 132 0.26 11.36 28.18
C LYS A 132 -0.97 12.27 28.08
N VAL A 133 -0.77 13.58 27.97
CA VAL A 133 -1.88 14.56 27.83
C VAL A 133 -2.56 14.36 26.47
N LYS A 134 -1.78 14.31 25.40
CA LYS A 134 -2.29 14.02 24.05
C LYS A 134 -2.95 12.64 23.99
N ILE A 135 -2.34 11.63 24.61
CA ILE A 135 -2.86 10.26 24.62
C ILE A 135 -4.20 10.17 25.34
N SER A 136 -4.36 10.82 26.51
CA SER A 136 -5.61 10.80 27.26
C SER A 136 -6.75 11.52 26.55
N HIS A 137 -6.44 12.38 25.59
CA HIS A 137 -7.45 13.05 24.78
C HIS A 137 -8.00 12.15 23.66
N PHE A 138 -7.25 11.13 23.20
CA PHE A 138 -7.74 10.15 22.21
C PHE A 138 -8.83 9.22 22.75
N SER A 139 -8.89 8.98 24.06
CA SER A 139 -9.91 8.12 24.65
C SER A 139 -11.28 8.78 24.73
N LYS A 140 -11.37 10.09 24.46
CA LYS A 140 -12.62 10.84 24.44
C LYS A 140 -13.06 11.02 23.00
N LEU A 141 -14.28 10.55 22.68
CA LEU A 141 -14.97 10.61 21.38
C LEU A 141 -15.11 12.02 20.75
N ASN A 142 -14.55 13.07 21.36
CA ASN A 142 -14.70 14.46 20.93
C ASN A 142 -13.33 15.15 20.87
N ASN A 143 -12.57 14.83 19.83
CA ASN A 143 -11.15 15.13 19.73
C ASN A 143 -10.87 16.56 19.20
N ARG A 144 -11.43 17.59 19.84
CA ARG A 144 -11.17 19.01 19.50
C ARG A 144 -9.67 19.37 19.56
N VAL A 145 -8.90 18.63 20.35
CA VAL A 145 -7.51 18.94 20.71
C VAL A 145 -6.56 18.84 19.53
N PHE A 146 -6.88 18.03 18.52
CA PHE A 146 -6.07 17.93 17.31
C PHE A 146 -6.71 18.59 16.11
N GLU A 147 -7.90 19.15 16.23
CA GLU A 147 -8.52 19.88 15.13
C GLU A 147 -7.67 21.10 14.76
N ASP A 148 -7.17 21.83 15.75
CA ASP A 148 -6.27 22.98 15.54
C ASP A 148 -4.90 22.55 15.02
N GLU A 149 -4.34 21.45 15.54
CA GLU A 149 -3.04 20.93 15.08
C GLU A 149 -3.12 20.36 13.67
N THR A 150 -4.22 19.69 13.34
CA THR A 150 -4.55 19.19 12.01
C THR A 150 -4.71 20.36 11.05
N LYS A 151 -5.50 21.38 11.40
CA LYS A 151 -5.64 22.61 10.61
C LYS A 151 -4.30 23.32 10.39
N LYS A 152 -3.44 23.36 11.40
CA LYS A 152 -2.08 23.92 11.28
C LYS A 152 -1.24 23.15 10.27
N ILE A 153 -1.19 21.82 10.36
CA ILE A 153 -0.43 20.98 9.41
C ILE A 153 -1.02 21.12 8.01
N VAL A 154 -2.35 20.98 7.86
CA VAL A 154 -3.07 21.12 6.59
C VAL A 154 -2.74 22.46 5.93
N LYS A 155 -2.80 23.56 6.69
CA LYS A 155 -2.48 24.91 6.19
C LYS A 155 -0.99 25.04 5.81
N ASN A 156 -0.08 24.61 6.67
CA ASN A 156 1.36 24.77 6.45
C ASN A 156 1.90 23.87 5.32
N CYS A 157 1.31 22.69 5.15
CA CYS A 157 1.66 21.72 4.12
C CYS A 157 0.81 21.88 2.85
N ASN A 158 -0.12 22.84 2.83
CA ASN A 158 -1.07 23.07 1.74
C ASN A 158 -1.81 21.80 1.29
N ILE A 159 -2.30 21.01 2.25
CA ILE A 159 -2.96 19.73 1.99
C ILE A 159 -4.40 19.99 1.52
N PRO A 160 -4.76 19.63 0.28
CA PRO A 160 -6.13 19.81 -0.20
C PRO A 160 -7.10 18.96 0.61
N ASN A 161 -8.35 19.39 0.75
CA ASN A 161 -9.42 18.60 1.39
C ASN A 161 -9.95 17.48 0.46
N THR A 162 -9.03 16.81 -0.23
CA THR A 162 -9.30 15.62 -1.04
C THR A 162 -8.78 14.40 -0.30
N GLU A 163 -9.10 13.20 -0.80
CA GLU A 163 -8.63 11.96 -0.18
C GLU A 163 -7.09 11.97 -0.05
N CYS A 164 -6.58 11.90 1.17
CA CYS A 164 -5.13 11.88 1.40
C CYS A 164 -4.51 10.60 0.83
N THR A 165 -3.37 10.72 0.18
CA THR A 165 -2.59 9.60 -0.35
C THR A 165 -1.22 9.49 0.33
N ILE A 166 -0.38 8.58 -0.16
CA ILE A 166 1.05 8.56 0.21
C ILE A 166 1.74 9.90 -0.10
N ASN A 167 1.29 10.67 -1.10
CA ASN A 167 1.93 11.94 -1.44
C ASN A 167 1.79 12.97 -0.32
N GLU A 168 0.59 13.13 0.22
CA GLU A 168 0.34 14.01 1.37
C GLU A 168 1.13 13.52 2.59
N THR A 169 1.25 12.19 2.76
CA THR A 169 2.06 11.58 3.81
C THR A 169 3.54 11.99 3.71
N LYS A 170 4.11 12.01 2.50
CA LYS A 170 5.48 12.49 2.24
C LYS A 170 5.66 13.97 2.60
N ILE A 171 4.70 14.82 2.22
CA ILE A 171 4.74 16.25 2.52
C ILE A 171 4.74 16.48 4.04
N ILE A 172 3.86 15.77 4.77
CA ILE A 172 3.78 15.85 6.23
C ILE A 172 5.08 15.33 6.87
N GLU A 173 5.65 14.24 6.37
CA GLU A 173 6.93 13.71 6.84
C GLU A 173 8.07 14.72 6.71
N MET A 174 8.17 15.39 5.55
CA MET A 174 9.13 16.46 5.32
C MET A 174 8.92 17.65 6.26
N PHE A 175 7.67 17.95 6.62
CA PHE A 175 7.34 18.99 7.59
C PHE A 175 7.75 18.61 9.02
N LEU A 176 7.51 17.36 9.43
CA LEU A 176 7.81 16.89 10.80
C LEU A 176 9.30 16.61 11.03
N ARG A 177 10.06 16.22 9.99
CA ARG A 177 11.52 15.98 9.96
C ARG A 177 12.10 14.93 10.91
N LYS A 178 11.40 14.57 11.99
CA LYS A 178 11.90 13.75 13.10
C LYS A 178 11.32 12.32 13.13
N TYR A 179 10.52 11.96 12.14
CA TYR A 179 9.86 10.66 12.08
C TYR A 179 10.03 10.06 10.69
N GLN A 180 10.20 8.75 10.64
CA GLN A 180 10.03 7.95 9.44
C GLN A 180 8.58 7.47 9.42
N ILE A 181 7.80 7.90 8.44
CA ILE A 181 6.43 7.45 8.25
C ILE A 181 6.44 6.21 7.34
N SER A 182 5.78 5.15 7.77
CA SER A 182 5.59 3.93 6.99
C SER A 182 4.10 3.60 6.91
N VAL A 183 3.64 3.25 5.71
CA VAL A 183 2.24 2.88 5.44
C VAL A 183 2.18 1.40 5.12
N ILE A 184 1.27 0.71 5.80
CA ILE A 184 0.98 -0.70 5.67
C ILE A 184 -0.41 -0.86 5.07
N ASP A 185 -0.58 -1.71 4.07
CA ASP A 185 -1.87 -1.95 3.42
C ASP A 185 -2.76 -2.95 4.19
N LYS A 186 -3.92 -3.24 3.61
CA LYS A 186 -4.87 -4.24 4.14
C LYS A 186 -4.29 -5.66 4.29
N ASN A 187 -3.22 -5.99 3.56
CA ASN A 187 -2.57 -7.29 3.58
C ASN A 187 -1.42 -7.35 4.61
N GLY A 188 -1.12 -6.25 5.29
CA GLY A 188 0.02 -6.17 6.20
C GLY A 188 1.34 -5.89 5.49
N GLU A 189 1.33 -5.48 4.22
CA GLU A 189 2.53 -5.18 3.45
C GLU A 189 2.87 -3.69 3.48
N PHE A 190 4.16 -3.37 3.55
CA PHE A 190 4.63 -1.99 3.46
C PHE A 190 4.49 -1.46 2.04
N ILE A 191 3.58 -0.50 1.84
CA ILE A 191 3.37 0.20 0.56
C ILE A 191 4.08 1.55 0.50
N TYR A 192 4.54 2.05 1.65
CA TYR A 192 5.42 3.21 1.74
C TYR A 192 6.34 3.07 2.96
N ILE A 193 7.61 3.43 2.78
CA ILE A 193 8.59 3.61 3.85
C ILE A 193 9.31 4.90 3.55
N GLY A 194 9.16 5.89 4.42
CA GLY A 194 9.82 7.17 4.28
C GLY A 194 11.31 7.13 4.62
N PRO A 195 12.01 8.27 4.55
CA PRO A 195 13.43 8.38 4.87
C PRO A 195 13.75 7.87 6.27
N ASN A 196 14.95 7.31 6.44
CA ASN A 196 15.38 6.76 7.73
C ASN A 196 15.35 7.84 8.83
N ASN A 197 14.80 7.46 9.98
CA ASN A 197 14.74 8.28 11.17
C ASN A 197 14.70 7.39 12.42
N ASP A 198 15.07 7.93 13.57
CA ASP A 198 15.13 7.17 14.83
C ASP A 198 13.75 6.83 15.38
N LYS A 199 12.73 7.60 14.99
CA LYS A 199 11.34 7.41 15.40
C LYS A 199 10.50 6.97 14.21
N SER A 200 9.86 5.80 14.30
CA SER A 200 8.99 5.28 13.24
C SER A 200 7.51 5.49 13.56
N ILE A 201 6.79 6.16 12.66
CA ILE A 201 5.33 6.24 12.64
C ILE A 201 4.80 5.17 11.69
N TYR A 202 3.86 4.36 12.17
CA TYR A 202 3.22 3.32 11.38
C TYR A 202 1.74 3.64 11.18
N LEU A 203 1.31 3.64 9.93
CA LEU A 203 -0.09 3.82 9.54
C LEU A 203 -0.61 2.57 8.86
N TRP A 204 -1.83 2.16 9.18
CA TRP A 204 -2.55 1.13 8.46
C TRP A 204 -3.55 1.75 7.51
N ASN A 205 -3.44 1.48 6.21
CA ASN A 205 -4.43 1.88 5.22
C ASN A 205 -5.39 0.72 4.95
N TYR A 206 -6.64 0.91 5.38
CA TYR A 206 -7.70 -0.09 5.23
C TYR A 206 -9.02 0.59 4.88
N LYS A 207 -9.70 0.10 3.83
CA LYS A 207 -10.96 0.67 3.29
C LYS A 207 -10.89 2.18 3.02
N ASP A 208 -9.83 2.60 2.34
CA ASP A 208 -9.57 4.01 2.06
C ASP A 208 -9.51 4.85 3.34
N HIS A 209 -8.96 4.34 4.44
CA HIS A 209 -8.85 5.08 5.69
C HIS A 209 -7.52 4.77 6.36
N PHE A 210 -6.86 5.81 6.85
CA PHE A 210 -5.61 5.67 7.58
C PHE A 210 -5.88 5.56 9.07
N PHE A 211 -5.42 4.48 9.68
CA PHE A 211 -5.43 4.31 11.13
C PHE A 211 -4.01 4.36 11.68
N PRO A 212 -3.78 4.96 12.85
CA PRO A 212 -2.49 4.90 13.53
C PRO A 212 -2.28 3.51 14.12
N ILE A 213 -1.10 2.94 13.89
CA ILE A 213 -0.62 1.76 14.61
C ILE A 213 0.23 2.25 15.79
N THR A 214 -0.26 2.06 17.01
CA THR A 214 0.43 2.47 18.24
C THR A 214 1.37 1.40 18.79
N ASN A 215 1.25 0.16 18.30
CA ASN A 215 2.15 -0.94 18.63
C ASN A 215 2.29 -1.89 17.44
N ILE A 216 3.42 -1.78 16.73
CA ILE A 216 3.67 -2.52 15.49
C ILE A 216 3.89 -4.02 15.71
N SER A 217 4.51 -4.43 16.83
CA SER A 217 4.67 -5.85 17.16
C SER A 217 3.31 -6.52 17.37
N LYS A 218 2.41 -5.86 18.13
CA LYS A 218 1.04 -6.36 18.32
C LYS A 218 0.23 -6.40 17.03
N PHE A 219 0.45 -5.44 16.12
CA PHE A 219 -0.20 -5.42 14.81
C PHE A 219 0.16 -6.66 13.98
N TYR A 220 1.43 -7.08 14.03
CA TYR A 220 1.92 -8.31 13.39
C TYR A 220 1.83 -9.57 14.27
N GLU A 221 1.13 -9.50 15.41
CA GLU A 221 1.00 -10.59 16.38
C GLU A 221 2.34 -11.23 16.80
N SER A 222 3.40 -10.42 16.87
CA SER A 222 4.74 -10.85 17.23
C SER A 222 5.19 -10.31 18.57
N LYS A 223 6.19 -10.95 19.18
CA LYS A 223 6.80 -10.44 20.41
C LYS A 223 7.59 -9.15 20.18
N TYR A 224 8.29 -9.08 19.05
CA TYR A 224 9.13 -7.94 18.71
C TYR A 224 9.00 -7.60 17.22
N PHE A 225 9.45 -6.39 16.87
CA PHE A 225 9.47 -5.89 15.50
C PHE A 225 10.74 -5.08 15.28
N CYS A 226 11.39 -5.25 14.14
CA CYS A 226 12.60 -4.53 13.80
C CYS A 226 12.27 -3.34 12.89
N ASP A 227 12.45 -2.12 13.39
CA ASP A 227 12.22 -0.90 12.61
C ASP A 227 13.18 -0.76 11.41
N LYS A 228 14.35 -1.42 11.44
CA LYS A 228 15.35 -1.29 10.36
C LYS A 228 15.05 -2.19 9.16
N CYS A 229 14.69 -3.46 9.38
CA CYS A 229 14.39 -4.40 8.29
C CYS A 229 12.89 -4.58 8.06
N LYS A 230 12.05 -3.92 8.87
CA LYS A 230 10.58 -3.93 8.82
C LYS A 230 9.99 -5.35 8.91
N LYS A 231 10.53 -6.17 9.83
CA LYS A 231 10.09 -7.56 10.04
C LYS A 231 9.76 -7.85 11.50
N PRO A 232 8.67 -8.60 11.76
CA PRO A 232 8.39 -9.17 13.07
C PRO A 232 9.38 -10.30 13.42
N TYR A 233 9.60 -10.54 14.71
CA TYR A 233 10.41 -11.65 15.20
C TYR A 233 10.03 -12.05 16.65
N GLU A 234 10.34 -13.30 17.01
CA GLU A 234 9.92 -13.89 18.29
C GLU A 234 10.97 -13.81 19.40
N SER A 235 12.25 -13.72 19.05
CA SER A 235 13.35 -13.73 20.01
C SER A 235 14.37 -12.64 19.69
N PHE A 236 14.68 -11.82 20.68
CA PHE A 236 15.70 -10.77 20.59
C PHE A 236 17.07 -11.32 20.19
N LEU A 237 17.46 -12.48 20.73
CA LEU A 237 18.77 -13.08 20.49
C LEU A 237 18.94 -13.63 19.06
N ASN A 238 17.85 -14.00 18.39
CA ASN A 238 17.89 -14.67 17.09
C ASN A 238 17.58 -13.73 15.93
N HIS A 239 17.29 -12.45 16.19
CA HIS A 239 17.02 -11.50 15.13
C HIS A 239 18.30 -11.11 14.39
N LYS A 240 18.49 -11.66 13.19
CA LYS A 240 19.55 -11.24 12.26
C LYS A 240 18.99 -10.18 11.31
N CYS A 241 19.29 -8.92 11.60
CA CYS A 241 18.81 -7.79 10.81
C CYS A 241 19.55 -7.72 9.47
N ALA A 242 18.84 -7.94 8.35
CA ALA A 242 19.43 -7.90 7.02
C ALA A 242 19.86 -6.48 6.57
N SER A 243 19.38 -5.43 7.23
CA SER A 243 19.73 -4.03 6.89
C SER A 243 21.06 -3.56 7.48
N ASN A 244 21.81 -4.42 8.19
CA ASN A 244 23.22 -4.18 8.52
C ASN A 244 24.15 -4.45 7.31
N SER A 245 23.75 -4.03 6.10
CA SER A 245 24.59 -4.13 4.90
C SER A 245 25.67 -3.03 4.81
N GLU A 246 26.05 -2.44 5.94
CA GLU A 246 27.26 -1.60 6.04
C GLU A 246 28.43 -2.33 6.73
N LEU A 247 28.22 -3.54 7.28
CA LEU A 247 29.27 -4.36 7.89
C LEU A 247 29.71 -5.57 7.04
N CYS A 248 29.14 -5.76 5.86
CA CYS A 248 29.52 -6.87 4.98
C CYS A 248 30.61 -6.44 3.98
N ASN A 249 31.86 -6.46 4.42
CA ASN A 249 33.05 -6.20 3.59
C ASN A 249 33.43 -7.42 2.72
N ARG A 250 32.46 -8.12 2.12
CA ARG A 250 32.70 -9.23 1.19
C ARG A 250 32.19 -8.87 -0.20
N GLN A 251 33.09 -8.86 -1.18
CA GLN A 251 32.89 -8.40 -2.57
C GLN A 251 31.81 -9.13 -3.37
N LYS A 252 31.19 -10.21 -2.87
CA LYS A 252 30.09 -10.91 -3.54
C LYS A 252 29.10 -11.45 -2.53
N CYS A 253 28.01 -10.72 -2.29
CA CYS A 253 26.84 -11.26 -1.62
C CYS A 253 25.72 -11.42 -2.66
N TYR A 254 25.44 -12.67 -3.05
CA TYR A 254 24.31 -12.97 -3.92
C TYR A 254 22.99 -12.64 -3.20
N LYS A 255 22.13 -11.85 -3.84
CA LYS A 255 20.77 -11.57 -3.38
C LYS A 255 19.99 -12.88 -3.30
N SER A 256 19.86 -13.48 -2.12
CA SER A 256 18.89 -14.56 -1.91
C SER A 256 17.53 -13.94 -1.56
N LYS A 257 16.63 -13.98 -2.53
CA LYS A 257 15.20 -13.78 -2.31
C LYS A 257 14.67 -15.04 -1.59
N GLN A 258 14.32 -14.91 -0.32
CA GLN A 258 13.43 -15.85 0.37
C GLN A 258 12.47 -15.05 1.24
N ILE A 259 11.23 -14.91 0.76
CA ILE A 259 10.07 -14.59 1.60
C ILE A 259 9.45 -15.94 1.93
N ASN A 260 9.44 -16.29 3.21
CA ASN A 260 8.79 -17.49 3.71
C ASN A 260 7.29 -17.16 3.88
N VAL A 261 6.43 -17.86 3.14
CA VAL A 261 5.01 -17.53 2.95
C VAL A 261 4.11 -18.00 4.11
N ASN A 262 4.68 -18.55 5.19
CA ASN A 262 3.90 -19.24 6.22
C ASN A 262 3.28 -18.38 7.34
N SER A 263 3.48 -17.05 7.38
CA SER A 263 2.82 -16.19 8.38
C SER A 263 1.62 -15.38 7.86
N VAL A 264 1.41 -15.29 6.54
CA VAL A 264 0.24 -14.61 5.95
C VAL A 264 -0.86 -15.62 5.56
N GLN A 265 -0.48 -16.87 5.29
CA GLN A 265 -1.42 -17.91 4.82
C GLN A 265 -2.40 -18.39 5.91
N LYS A 266 -2.10 -18.14 7.19
CA LYS A 266 -3.01 -18.43 8.31
C LYS A 266 -4.20 -17.45 8.41
N PHE A 267 -4.12 -16.29 7.74
CA PHE A 267 -5.19 -15.29 7.76
C PHE A 267 -6.30 -15.57 6.73
N LEU A 268 -6.04 -16.41 5.72
CA LEU A 268 -6.98 -16.69 4.62
C LEU A 268 -7.47 -18.15 4.56
N THR A 269 -6.90 -19.06 5.34
CA THR A 269 -7.24 -20.50 5.27
C THR A 269 -8.46 -20.93 6.08
N ASN A 270 -9.12 -20.01 6.80
CA ASN A 270 -10.32 -20.33 7.57
C ASN A 270 -11.65 -20.14 6.82
N ARG A 271 -11.63 -20.08 5.48
CA ARG A 271 -12.83 -20.32 4.65
C ARG A 271 -12.43 -20.97 3.31
N ASN A 272 -12.79 -22.25 3.20
CA ASN A 272 -12.87 -23.10 2.00
C ASN A 272 -12.54 -22.43 0.65
N ALA A 273 -11.33 -22.65 0.15
CA ALA A 273 -11.06 -22.70 -1.28
C ALA A 273 -9.73 -23.43 -1.50
N SER A 274 -9.82 -24.69 -1.89
CA SER A 274 -8.71 -25.45 -2.47
C SER A 274 -8.38 -24.84 -3.83
N ILE A 275 -7.12 -24.55 -4.11
CA ILE A 275 -6.64 -24.32 -5.47
C ILE A 275 -5.34 -25.09 -5.66
N PHE A 276 -5.42 -26.10 -6.53
CA PHE A 276 -4.30 -26.66 -7.27
C PHE A 276 -4.08 -25.81 -8.53
N ILE A 277 -2.82 -25.57 -8.88
CA ILE A 277 -2.37 -25.29 -10.26
C ILE A 277 -1.43 -26.42 -10.62
#